data_AF-A0A9E3BQH3-F1
#
_entry.id   AF-A0A9E3BQH3-F1
#
_cell.length_a   1.000
_cell.length_b   1.000
_cell.length_c   1.000
_cell.angle_alpha   90.00
_cell.angle_beta   90.00
_cell.angle_gamma   90.00
#
_symmetry.space_group_name_H-M   'P 1'
#
loop_
_entity.id
_entity.type
_entity.pdbx_description
1 polymer ?
#
loop_
_entity_poly.entity_id
_entity_poly.type
_entity_poly.pdbx_seq_one_letter_code
_entity_poly.pdbx_strand_id
1 'polypeptide(L)'
;MRLRVLAIALPLLGLAYAGAVAQQTLLATAPGGPSYDVVANCLMKRMTPVLTAVPVVRPPPTNEAEVYLYVHGTRETGSPVANFVVTQQDNGSSTIKFEGPTQYAAAAAAAAKQCAQ
;
A
#
# COMPACT_ATOMS: atom_id res chain seq x y z
N MET A 1 46.98 44.86 22.92
CA MET A 1 46.34 45.70 21.88
C MET A 1 46.04 44.79 20.69
N ARG A 2 44.76 44.52 20.37
CA ARG A 2 43.97 45.16 19.28
C ARG A 2 44.74 45.11 17.93
N LEU A 3 44.24 44.66 16.77
CA LEU A 3 42.93 44.20 16.28
C LEU A 3 43.16 43.72 14.81
N ARG A 4 42.45 42.66 14.38
CA ARG A 4 41.90 42.29 13.04
C ARG A 4 42.47 42.88 11.72
N VAL A 5 42.67 41.99 10.72
CA VAL A 5 42.17 42.02 9.31
C VAL A 5 42.23 40.55 8.79
N LEU A 6 41.16 39.76 8.65
CA LEU A 6 40.14 39.58 7.59
C LEU A 6 40.64 39.21 6.17
N ALA A 7 39.88 38.32 5.49
CA ALA A 7 39.89 37.94 4.05
C ALA A 7 40.77 36.70 3.73
N ILE A 8 40.39 35.60 3.04
CA ILE A 8 39.35 35.26 2.03
C ILE A 8 39.15 33.72 2.11
N ALA A 9 37.97 33.21 2.46
CA ALA A 9 36.97 32.60 1.57
C ALA A 9 37.50 31.56 0.56
N LEU A 10 37.27 30.27 0.86
CA LEU A 10 37.02 29.22 -0.13
C LEU A 10 36.41 28.00 0.60
N PRO A 11 35.08 27.93 0.80
CA PRO A 11 34.45 26.65 1.01
C PRO A 11 34.33 25.98 -0.35
N LEU A 12 35.16 24.96 -0.55
CA LEU A 12 34.97 23.97 -1.61
C LEU A 12 33.52 23.49 -1.56
N LEU A 13 32.77 23.85 -2.61
CA LEU A 13 31.50 23.27 -3.01
C LEU A 13 31.71 21.77 -3.29
N GLY A 14 31.79 20.98 -2.22
CA GLY A 14 31.55 19.56 -2.25
C GLY A 14 30.05 19.34 -2.28
N LEU A 15 29.51 19.24 -3.49
CA LEU A 15 28.18 18.70 -3.78
C LEU A 15 28.03 17.34 -3.06
N ALA A 16 27.51 17.35 -1.84
CA ALA A 16 26.92 16.17 -1.24
C ALA A 16 25.63 15.89 -2.02
N TYR A 17 25.83 15.22 -3.15
CA TYR A 17 24.80 14.69 -4.01
C TYR A 17 23.80 13.97 -3.10
N ALA A 18 22.55 14.42 -3.19
CA ALA A 18 21.43 13.85 -2.52
C ALA A 18 21.44 12.34 -2.73
N GLY A 19 21.88 11.61 -1.69
CA GLY A 19 21.46 10.25 -1.49
C GLY A 19 19.98 10.31 -1.14
N ALA A 20 19.14 10.49 -2.16
CA ALA A 20 17.76 10.05 -2.09
C ALA A 20 17.86 8.55 -1.84
N VAL A 21 17.87 8.18 -0.56
CA VAL A 21 17.54 6.84 -0.13
C VAL A 21 16.18 6.60 -0.75
N ALA A 22 16.17 5.87 -1.85
CA ALA A 22 14.98 5.20 -2.31
C ALA A 22 14.62 4.29 -1.14
N GLN A 23 13.81 4.81 -0.21
CA GLN A 23 12.93 4.02 0.61
C GLN A 23 12.02 3.33 -0.39
N GLN A 24 12.54 2.26 -1.00
CA GLN A 24 11.75 1.11 -1.34
C GLN A 24 11.01 0.82 -0.04
N THR A 25 9.79 1.32 0.04
CA THR A 25 8.84 0.94 1.06
C THR A 25 8.77 -0.57 0.93
N LEU A 26 9.58 -1.27 1.71
CA LEU A 26 9.45 -2.70 1.92
C LEU A 26 8.07 -2.79 2.56
N LEU A 27 7.04 -2.97 1.71
CA LEU A 27 5.72 -3.41 2.15
C LEU A 27 6.03 -4.56 3.08
N ALA A 28 5.66 -4.42 4.36
CA ALA A 28 5.89 -5.43 5.37
C ALA A 28 5.22 -6.72 4.88
N THR A 29 5.98 -7.55 4.18
CA THR A 29 5.54 -8.86 3.74
C THR A 29 5.80 -9.70 4.98
N ALA A 30 4.74 -10.22 5.61
CA ALA A 30 4.98 -11.16 6.69
C ALA A 30 5.83 -12.31 6.12
N PRO A 31 6.88 -12.76 6.81
CA PRO A 31 7.72 -13.83 6.29
C PRO A 31 6.87 -15.07 5.98
N GLY A 32 6.75 -15.42 4.70
CA GLY A 32 6.05 -16.64 4.25
C GLY A 32 4.60 -16.49 3.78
N GLY A 33 3.99 -15.31 3.83
CA GLY A 33 2.64 -15.06 3.27
C GLY A 33 2.66 -14.50 1.84
N PRO A 34 1.57 -14.63 1.05
CA PRO A 34 1.45 -13.91 -0.22
C PRO A 34 1.54 -12.41 0.06
N SER A 35 2.29 -11.66 -0.74
CA SER A 35 2.36 -10.21 -0.57
C SER A 35 0.95 -9.61 -0.68
N TYR A 36 0.68 -8.51 0.05
CA TYR A 36 -0.64 -7.87 0.01
C TYR A 36 -1.10 -7.53 -1.41
N ASP A 37 -0.16 -7.27 -2.33
CA ASP A 37 -0.42 -7.06 -3.75
C ASP A 37 -1.03 -8.30 -4.45
N VAL A 38 -0.60 -9.51 -4.07
CA VAL A 38 -1.16 -10.77 -4.59
C VAL A 38 -2.62 -10.91 -4.15
N VAL A 39 -2.90 -10.68 -2.87
CA VAL A 39 -4.26 -10.71 -2.34
C VAL A 39 -5.12 -9.63 -3.01
N ALA A 40 -4.61 -8.41 -3.11
CA ALA A 40 -5.31 -7.29 -3.73
C ALA A 40 -5.63 -7.52 -5.21
N ASN A 41 -4.69 -8.10 -5.97
CA ASN A 41 -4.91 -8.47 -7.37
C ASN A 41 -5.92 -9.61 -7.51
N CYS A 42 -5.90 -10.60 -6.60
CA CYS A 42 -6.91 -11.64 -6.55
C CYS A 42 -8.30 -11.04 -6.29
N LEU A 43 -8.43 -10.20 -5.26
CA LEU A 43 -9.68 -9.52 -4.91
C LEU A 43 -10.21 -8.69 -6.08
N MET A 44 -9.35 -7.89 -6.74
CA MET A 44 -9.69 -7.16 -7.95
C MET A 44 -10.30 -8.08 -9.01
N LYS A 45 -9.59 -9.16 -9.38
CA LYS A 45 -10.04 -10.09 -10.44
C LYS A 45 -11.38 -10.75 -10.09
N ARG A 46 -11.59 -11.13 -8.83
CA ARG A 46 -12.84 -11.77 -8.38
C ARG A 46 -14.00 -10.79 -8.26
N MET A 47 -13.71 -9.53 -7.94
CA MET A 47 -14.72 -8.47 -7.84
C MET A 47 -15.04 -7.84 -9.21
N THR A 48 -14.15 -7.91 -10.19
CA THR A 48 -14.31 -7.30 -11.54
C THR A 48 -15.65 -7.60 -12.23
N PRO A 49 -16.19 -8.85 -12.21
CA PRO A 49 -17.49 -9.16 -12.81
C PRO A 49 -18.67 -8.42 -12.18
N VAL A 50 -18.53 -7.99 -10.93
CA VAL A 50 -19.55 -7.24 -10.18
C VAL A 50 -19.24 -5.75 -10.19
N LEU A 51 -17.96 -5.40 -10.27
CA LEU A 51 -17.44 -4.06 -10.07
C LEU A 51 -16.11 -3.91 -10.81
N THR A 52 -16.10 -3.22 -11.95
CA THR A 52 -14.85 -2.93 -12.68
C THR A 52 -13.99 -1.99 -11.85
N ALA A 53 -12.95 -2.55 -11.22
CA ALA A 53 -12.21 -1.82 -10.20
C ALA A 53 -10.70 -2.00 -10.27
N VAL A 54 -9.99 -1.05 -9.67
CA VAL A 54 -8.54 -1.06 -9.51
C VAL A 54 -8.22 -1.11 -8.01
N PRO A 55 -7.31 -1.99 -7.56
CA PRO A 55 -6.92 -2.09 -6.18
C PRO A 55 -5.92 -1.00 -5.82
N VAL A 56 -6.07 -0.47 -4.62
CA VAL A 56 -5.09 0.37 -3.94
C VAL A 56 -4.83 -0.26 -2.59
N VAL A 57 -3.60 -0.74 -2.40
CA VAL A 57 -3.13 -1.22 -1.12
C VAL A 57 -2.59 -0.02 -0.35
N ARG A 58 -3.13 0.26 0.83
CA ARG A 58 -2.49 1.22 1.73
C ARG A 58 -1.33 0.52 2.47
N PRO A 59 -0.19 1.21 2.64
CA PRO A 59 0.96 0.63 3.31
C PRO A 59 0.57 0.07 4.68
N PRO A 60 0.98 -1.16 5.01
CA PRO A 60 0.66 -1.76 6.29
C PRO A 60 1.43 -1.04 7.42
N PRO A 61 0.78 -0.67 8.53
CA PRO A 61 1.49 -0.29 9.75
C PRO A 61 1.99 -1.53 10.53
N THR A 62 1.43 -2.72 10.27
CA THR A 62 1.68 -4.00 10.97
C THR A 62 1.54 -5.19 10.01
N ASN A 63 0.99 -6.32 10.46
CA ASN A 63 0.54 -7.45 9.63
C ASN A 63 -0.87 -7.26 9.06
N GLU A 64 -1.37 -6.02 9.01
CA GLU A 64 -2.66 -5.66 8.46
C GLU A 64 -2.49 -4.60 7.35
N ALA A 65 -3.17 -4.79 6.23
CA ALA A 65 -3.24 -3.83 5.14
C ALA A 65 -4.69 -3.59 4.71
N GLU A 66 -5.01 -2.34 4.38
CA GLU A 66 -6.28 -1.99 3.78
C GLU A 66 -6.17 -2.06 2.25
N VAL A 67 -7.12 -2.74 1.62
CA VAL A 67 -7.24 -2.86 0.17
C VAL A 67 -8.53 -2.21 -0.27
N TYR A 68 -8.39 -1.10 -0.99
CA TYR A 68 -9.49 -0.34 -1.55
C TYR A 68 -9.66 -0.68 -3.01
N LEU A 69 -10.89 -0.96 -3.44
CA LEU A 69 -11.24 -1.06 -4.85
C LEU A 69 -11.95 0.22 -5.28
N TYR A 70 -11.46 0.84 -6.34
CA TYR A 70 -12.04 2.05 -6.94
C TYR A 70 -12.57 1.73 -8.33
N VAL A 71 -13.64 2.40 -8.76
CA VAL A 71 -14.03 2.36 -10.17
C VAL A 71 -12.87 2.91 -11.01
N HIS A 72 -12.63 2.29 -12.17
CA HIS A 72 -11.58 2.74 -13.07
C HIS A 72 -11.75 4.24 -13.41
N GLY A 73 -10.68 5.03 -13.25
CA GLY A 73 -10.70 6.48 -13.48
C GLY A 73 -11.20 7.35 -12.33
N THR A 74 -11.70 6.77 -11.22
CA THR A 74 -12.22 7.55 -10.07
C THR A 74 -11.33 7.47 -8.83
N ARG A 75 -10.12 6.94 -8.94
CA ARG A 75 -9.22 6.76 -7.78
C ARG A 75 -8.89 8.07 -7.05
N GLU A 76 -8.69 9.16 -7.80
CA GLU A 76 -8.19 10.42 -7.26
C GLU A 76 -9.29 11.28 -6.60
N THR A 77 -10.54 11.09 -7.01
CA THR A 77 -11.67 11.97 -6.66
C THR A 77 -12.90 11.22 -6.16
N GLY A 78 -12.96 9.91 -6.34
CA GLY A 78 -14.09 9.07 -5.99
C GLY A 78 -13.89 8.34 -4.67
N SER A 79 -15.00 7.97 -4.04
CA SER A 79 -14.98 7.06 -2.89
C SER A 79 -14.67 5.63 -3.35
N PRO A 80 -13.95 4.85 -2.54
CA PRO A 80 -13.77 3.43 -2.81
C PRO A 80 -15.13 2.73 -2.78
N VAL A 81 -15.35 1.85 -3.75
CA VAL A 81 -16.59 1.09 -3.93
C VAL A 81 -16.57 -0.23 -3.15
N ALA A 82 -15.39 -0.67 -2.72
CA ALA A 82 -15.21 -1.75 -1.78
C ALA A 82 -13.95 -1.50 -0.94
N ASN A 83 -14.00 -1.84 0.35
CA ASN A 83 -12.86 -1.82 1.26
C ASN A 83 -12.69 -3.21 1.88
N PHE A 84 -11.45 -3.69 1.92
CA PHE A 84 -11.08 -4.95 2.54
C PHE A 84 -9.95 -4.70 3.53
N VAL A 85 -10.03 -5.36 4.69
CA VAL A 85 -8.92 -5.45 5.64
C VAL A 85 -8.30 -6.83 5.47
N VAL A 86 -7.02 -6.86 5.14
CA VAL A 86 -6.24 -8.08 4.93
C VAL A 86 -5.24 -8.21 6.07
N THR A 87 -5.39 -9.25 6.88
CA THR A 87 -4.47 -9.56 7.98
C THR A 87 -3.66 -10.80 7.62
N GLN A 88 -2.34 -10.66 7.49
CA GLN A 88 -1.45 -11.81 7.31
C GLN A 88 -1.21 -12.50 8.66
N GLN A 89 -1.26 -13.83 8.62
CA GLN A 89 -1.05 -14.73 9.74
C GLN A 89 0.35 -15.33 9.68
N ASP A 90 0.89 -15.74 10.83
CA ASP A 90 2.25 -16.30 10.93
C ASP A 90 2.41 -17.65 10.21
N ASN A 91 1.31 -18.31 9.85
CA ASN A 91 1.29 -19.57 9.10
C ASN A 91 1.36 -19.36 7.57
N GLY A 92 1.57 -18.13 7.10
CA GLY A 92 1.59 -17.77 5.69
C GLY A 92 0.21 -17.56 5.06
N SER A 93 -0.87 -17.67 5.84
CA SER A 93 -2.23 -17.43 5.36
C SER A 93 -2.72 -16.00 5.61
N SER A 94 -3.75 -15.58 4.88
CA SER A 94 -4.38 -14.26 5.05
C SER A 94 -5.84 -14.38 5.50
N THR A 95 -6.24 -13.59 6.49
CA THR A 95 -7.65 -13.34 6.81
C THR A 95 -8.11 -12.09 6.05
N ILE A 96 -9.28 -12.15 5.42
CA ILE A 96 -9.81 -11.03 4.62
C ILE A 96 -11.20 -10.67 5.14
N LYS A 97 -11.35 -9.45 5.64
CA LYS A 97 -12.63 -8.88 6.09
C LYS A 97 -13.10 -7.84 5.09
N PHE A 98 -14.39 -7.85 4.77
CA PHE A 98 -15.01 -6.82 3.94
C PHE A 98 -15.65 -5.74 4.82
N GLU A 99 -15.35 -4.48 4.53
CA GLU A 99 -15.87 -3.30 5.23
C GLU A 99 -16.57 -2.31 4.29
N GLY A 100 -16.84 -2.74 3.05
CA GLY A 100 -17.52 -1.90 2.06
C GLY A 100 -19.05 -1.96 2.11
N PRO A 101 -19.72 -1.37 1.10
CA PRO A 101 -21.17 -1.35 1.00
C PRO A 101 -21.81 -2.74 1.00
N THR A 102 -22.92 -2.90 1.72
CA THR A 102 -23.62 -4.20 1.93
C THR A 102 -24.06 -4.87 0.64
N GLN A 103 -24.39 -4.09 -0.39
CA GLN A 103 -24.78 -4.61 -1.72
C GLN A 103 -23.70 -5.46 -2.40
N TYR A 104 -22.42 -5.32 -1.99
CA TYR A 104 -21.32 -6.12 -2.51
C TYR A 104 -20.85 -7.21 -1.54
N ALA A 105 -21.44 -7.31 -0.35
CA ALA A 105 -20.95 -8.19 0.71
C ALA A 105 -20.93 -9.68 0.31
N ALA A 106 -21.90 -10.16 -0.46
CA ALA A 106 -21.95 -11.55 -0.92
C ALA A 106 -20.80 -11.86 -1.90
N ALA A 107 -20.59 -10.99 -2.89
CA ALA A 107 -19.49 -11.11 -3.85
C ALA A 107 -18.13 -10.99 -3.15
N ALA A 108 -18.01 -10.03 -2.23
CA ALA A 108 -16.82 -9.82 -1.42
C ALA A 108 -16.49 -11.02 -0.53
N ALA A 109 -17.50 -11.64 0.09
CA ALA A 109 -17.30 -12.86 0.90
C ALA A 109 -16.85 -14.05 0.03
N ALA A 110 -17.40 -14.19 -1.17
CA ALA A 110 -16.96 -15.21 -2.12
C ALA A 110 -15.52 -14.98 -2.59
N ALA A 111 -15.17 -13.73 -2.92
CA ALA A 111 -13.82 -13.33 -3.30
C ALA A 111 -12.82 -13.56 -2.15
N ALA A 112 -13.16 -13.14 -0.94
CA ALA A 112 -12.34 -13.32 0.26
C ALA A 112 -12.00 -14.79 0.51
N LYS A 113 -12.98 -15.70 0.42
CA LYS A 113 -12.74 -17.15 0.55
C LYS A 113 -11.77 -17.72 -0.48
N GLN A 114 -11.74 -17.15 -1.69
CA GLN A 114 -10.88 -17.62 -2.78
C GLN A 114 -9.48 -16.99 -2.76
N CYS A 115 -9.34 -15.83 -2.11
CA CYS A 115 -8.12 -15.05 -2.08
C CYS A 115 -7.37 -15.11 -0.74
N ALA A 116 -8.00 -15.67 0.30
CA ALA A 116 -7.38 -16.03 1.56
C ALA A 116 -6.50 -17.27 1.35
N GLN A 117 -5.28 -17.05 0.86
CA GLN A 117 -4.21 -18.06 0.85
C GLN A 117 -3.22 -17.78 1.96
#